data_AF-A0A0B6YMJ6-F1
#
_entry.id   AF-A0A0B6YMJ6-F1
#
_cell.length_a   1.000
_cell.length_b   1.000
_cell.length_c   1.000
_cell.angle_alpha   90.00
_cell.angle_beta   90.00
_cell.angle_gamma   90.00
#
_symmetry.space_group_name_H-M   'P 1'
#
loop_
_entity.id
_entity.type
_entity.pdbx_description
1 polymer ?
#
loop_
_entity_poly.entity_id
_entity_poly.type
_entity_poly.pdbx_seq_one_letter_code
_entity_poly.pdbx_strand_id
1 'polypeptide(L)'
;GVAHGYEIELVFGLPLAPGSVYTDDEKALSIQIMKYWTNFAKTGNPNYNQTNQWPKYTAATKEYAVMELDGLKVGHGLRESQCSFLANTTNPTQIPELPVVIVPTVEINTVSVDDEGLRRRDVVSAFGHNPSFQI
;
A
#
# COMPACT_ATOMS: atom_id res chain seq x y z
N GLY A 1 -10.28 -13.41 2.56
CA GLY A 1 -9.22 -12.62 3.22
C GLY A 1 -9.81 -11.31 3.68
N VAL A 2 -9.02 -10.47 4.36
CA VAL A 2 -9.44 -9.11 4.76
C VAL A 2 -9.03 -8.12 3.68
N ALA A 3 -10.01 -7.39 3.13
CA ALA A 3 -9.75 -6.40 2.09
C ALA A 3 -9.21 -5.09 2.69
N HIS A 4 -8.43 -4.36 1.90
CA HIS A 4 -7.88 -3.06 2.31
C HIS A 4 -8.99 -2.06 2.64
N GLY A 5 -8.87 -1.36 3.77
CA GLY A 5 -9.81 -0.33 4.21
C GLY A 5 -10.96 -0.85 5.06
N TYR A 6 -11.13 -2.17 5.20
CA TYR A 6 -12.19 -2.75 6.03
C TYR A 6 -11.89 -2.62 7.53
N GLU A 7 -10.68 -2.22 7.91
CA GLU A 7 -10.37 -1.85 9.29
C GLU A 7 -10.95 -0.48 9.67
N ILE A 8 -11.19 0.40 8.69
CA ILE A 8 -11.61 1.79 8.93
C ILE A 8 -12.97 1.83 9.64
N GLU A 9 -13.93 1.03 9.19
CA GLU A 9 -15.24 0.91 9.82
C GLU A 9 -15.17 0.46 11.29
N LEU A 10 -14.24 -0.44 11.63
CA LEU A 10 -14.02 -0.90 12.99
C LEU A 10 -13.38 0.19 13.86
N VAL A 11 -12.39 0.92 13.32
CA VAL A 11 -11.70 2.03 14.00
C VAL A 11 -12.64 3.20 14.30
N PHE A 12 -13.58 3.50 13.41
CA PHE A 12 -14.53 4.60 13.57
C PHE A 12 -15.87 4.21 14.22
N GLY A 13 -16.03 2.94 14.60
CA GLY A 13 -17.19 2.50 15.38
C GLY A 13 -18.47 2.32 14.56
N LEU A 14 -18.37 2.08 13.24
CA LEU A 14 -19.54 1.79 12.41
C LEU A 14 -20.36 0.58 12.92
N PRO A 15 -19.74 -0.50 13.47
CA PRO A 15 -20.51 -1.58 14.11
C PRO A 15 -21.38 -1.16 15.29
N LEU A 16 -21.09 -0.03 15.93
CA LEU A 16 -21.85 0.49 17.07
C LEU A 16 -22.93 1.50 16.66
N ALA A 17 -23.02 1.83 15.38
CA ALA A 17 -24.03 2.75 14.88
C ALA A 17 -25.46 2.17 15.06
N PRO A 18 -26.48 3.02 15.29
CA PRO A 18 -27.85 2.55 15.34
C PRO A 18 -28.26 1.83 14.06
N GLY A 19 -28.85 0.65 14.18
CA GLY A 19 -29.27 -0.17 13.03
C GLY A 19 -28.13 -0.87 12.29
N SER A 20 -26.93 -0.96 12.88
CA SER A 20 -25.83 -1.73 12.29
C SER A 20 -26.21 -3.21 12.13
N VAL A 21 -25.72 -3.82 11.04
CA VAL A 21 -25.95 -5.24 10.71
C VAL A 21 -24.78 -6.15 11.15
N TYR A 22 -23.83 -5.60 11.90
CA TYR A 22 -22.67 -6.34 12.39
C TYR A 22 -23.06 -7.31 13.50
N THR A 23 -22.34 -8.43 13.53
CA THR A 23 -22.42 -9.43 14.60
C THR A 23 -21.93 -8.85 15.92
N ASP A 24 -22.31 -9.48 17.03
CA ASP A 24 -21.86 -9.03 18.35
C ASP A 24 -20.35 -9.19 18.55
N ASP A 25 -19.73 -10.18 17.90
CA ASP A 25 -18.27 -10.36 17.89
C ASP A 25 -17.56 -9.21 17.15
N GLU A 26 -18.10 -8.76 16.02
CA GLU A 26 -17.55 -7.61 15.27
C GLU A 26 -17.71 -6.29 16.04
N LYS A 27 -18.84 -6.12 16.77
CA LYS A 27 -19.03 -4.99 17.69
C LYS A 27 -18.00 -5.02 18.81
N ALA A 28 -17.77 -6.19 19.42
CA ALA A 28 -16.78 -6.36 20.47
C ALA A 28 -15.36 -6.05 19.95
N LEU A 29 -15.02 -6.52 18.74
CA LEU A 29 -13.77 -6.21 18.08
C LEU A 29 -13.61 -4.71 17.81
N SER A 30 -14.64 -4.02 17.30
CA SER A 30 -14.60 -2.57 17.09
C SER A 30 -14.38 -1.81 18.40
N ILE A 31 -15.07 -2.20 19.49
CA ILE A 31 -14.84 -1.62 20.82
C ILE A 31 -13.38 -1.82 21.26
N GLN A 32 -12.82 -3.00 21.04
CA GLN A 32 -11.43 -3.30 21.39
C GLN A 32 -10.45 -2.44 20.59
N ILE A 33 -10.61 -2.35 19.26
CA ILE A 33 -9.78 -1.53 18.38
C ILE A 33 -9.82 -0.05 18.83
N MET A 34 -11.02 0.49 19.02
CA MET A 34 -11.18 1.89 19.47
C MET A 34 -10.53 2.14 20.83
N LYS A 35 -10.57 1.19 21.77
CA LYS A 35 -9.88 1.33 23.06
C LYS A 35 -8.38 1.45 22.87
N TYR A 36 -7.74 0.55 22.12
CA TYR A 36 -6.30 0.65 21.84
C TYR A 36 -5.94 1.97 21.12
N TRP A 37 -6.73 2.38 20.12
CA TRP A 37 -6.51 3.63 19.39
C TRP A 37 -6.64 4.87 20.28
N THR A 38 -7.71 4.95 21.06
CA THR A 38 -7.95 6.11 21.93
C THR A 38 -6.97 6.18 23.10
N ASN A 39 -6.55 5.04 23.66
CA ASN A 39 -5.49 4.97 24.66
C ASN A 39 -4.17 5.48 24.11
N PHE A 40 -3.79 5.04 22.91
CA PHE A 40 -2.59 5.50 22.23
C PHE A 40 -2.65 7.01 21.98
N ALA A 41 -3.76 7.51 21.44
CA ALA A 41 -3.94 8.94 21.18
C ALA A 41 -3.83 9.79 22.47
N LYS A 42 -4.33 9.28 23.60
CA LYS A 42 -4.31 9.98 24.89
C LYS A 42 -2.94 9.96 25.58
N THR A 43 -2.21 8.85 25.48
CA THR A 43 -1.06 8.57 26.39
C THR A 43 0.23 8.17 25.68
N GLY A 44 0.19 7.92 24.37
CA GLY A 44 1.27 7.27 23.63
C GLY A 44 1.41 5.77 23.92
N ASN A 45 0.58 5.19 24.81
CA ASN A 45 0.59 3.76 25.15
C ASN A 45 -0.80 3.14 24.87
N PRO A 46 -0.92 2.15 23.96
CA PRO A 46 -2.21 1.54 23.63
C PRO A 46 -2.79 0.70 24.79
N ASN A 47 -1.97 0.27 25.75
CA ASN A 47 -2.31 -0.78 26.73
C ASN A 47 -3.01 -0.29 28.00
N TYR A 48 -3.41 0.98 28.07
CA TYR A 48 -4.05 1.53 29.27
C TYR A 48 -5.34 0.77 29.61
N ASN A 49 -5.40 0.17 30.81
CA ASN A 49 -6.49 -0.70 31.28
C ASN A 49 -6.87 -1.84 30.31
N GLN A 50 -5.90 -2.38 29.55
CA GLN A 50 -6.11 -3.54 28.68
C GLN A 50 -5.50 -4.81 29.29
N THR A 51 -6.26 -5.91 29.26
CA THR A 51 -5.78 -7.22 29.75
C THR A 51 -4.71 -7.79 28.84
N ASN A 52 -4.95 -7.78 27.53
CA ASN A 52 -3.99 -8.24 26.54
C ASN A 52 -3.06 -7.08 26.18
N GLN A 53 -1.75 -7.34 26.24
CA GLN A 53 -0.74 -6.33 25.98
C GLN A 53 -0.36 -6.32 24.50
N TRP A 54 -0.46 -5.16 23.87
CA TRP A 54 0.17 -4.87 22.59
C TRP A 54 1.65 -4.53 22.84
N PRO A 55 2.59 -5.42 22.51
CA PRO A 55 4.01 -5.20 22.77
C PRO A 55 4.56 -4.07 21.90
N LYS A 56 5.54 -3.34 22.45
CA LYS A 56 6.30 -2.36 21.67
C LYS A 56 7.16 -3.09 20.65
N TYR A 57 7.06 -2.67 19.39
CA TYR A 57 7.92 -3.21 18.34
C TYR A 57 9.39 -2.97 18.65
N THR A 58 10.22 -4.01 18.47
CA THR A 58 11.69 -3.91 18.48
C THR A 58 12.27 -4.67 17.29
N ALA A 59 13.45 -4.28 16.81
CA ALA A 59 14.14 -4.99 15.73
C ALA A 59 14.55 -6.42 16.13
N ALA A 60 14.72 -6.69 17.42
CA ALA A 60 15.07 -8.00 17.95
C ALA A 60 13.87 -8.96 17.98
N THR A 61 12.72 -8.52 18.51
CA THR A 61 11.54 -9.39 18.70
C THR A 61 10.58 -9.36 17.52
N LYS A 62 10.55 -8.25 16.77
CA LYS A 62 9.68 -8.00 15.60
C LYS A 62 8.21 -8.31 15.88
N GLU A 63 7.79 -8.03 17.11
CA GLU A 63 6.45 -8.31 17.59
C GLU A 63 5.43 -7.32 17.04
N TYR A 64 4.24 -7.84 16.70
CA TYR A 64 3.11 -7.03 16.27
C TYR A 64 1.81 -7.61 16.84
N ALA A 65 0.81 -6.75 17.01
CA ALA A 65 -0.51 -7.15 17.44
C ALA A 65 -1.34 -7.67 16.26
N VAL A 66 -2.04 -8.78 16.48
CA VAL A 66 -3.07 -9.33 15.61
C VAL A 66 -4.40 -9.17 16.33
N MET A 67 -5.31 -8.37 15.78
CA MET A 67 -6.62 -8.13 16.36
C MET A 67 -7.66 -8.94 15.59
N GLU A 68 -8.22 -9.94 16.25
CA GLU A 68 -9.22 -10.86 15.70
C GLU A 68 -10.44 -10.92 16.62
N LEU A 69 -11.50 -11.61 16.19
CA LEU A 69 -12.74 -11.74 16.96
C LEU A 69 -12.53 -12.43 18.32
N ASP A 70 -11.52 -13.29 18.46
CA ASP A 70 -11.13 -13.95 19.71
C ASP A 70 -10.16 -13.10 20.57
N GLY A 71 -9.87 -11.87 20.14
CA GLY A 71 -9.10 -10.87 20.87
C GLY A 71 -7.71 -10.61 20.29
N LEU A 72 -6.88 -9.89 21.06
CA LEU A 72 -5.53 -9.55 20.65
C LEU A 72 -4.58 -10.74 20.86
N LYS A 73 -3.87 -11.11 19.78
CA LYS A 73 -2.74 -12.04 19.75
C LYS A 73 -1.46 -11.28 19.40
N VAL A 74 -0.31 -11.89 19.70
CA VAL A 74 1.00 -11.36 19.32
C VAL A 74 1.63 -12.26 18.27
N GLY A 75 1.99 -11.68 17.13
CA GLY A 75 2.78 -12.34 16.09
C GLY A 75 4.21 -11.81 16.04
N HIS A 76 5.07 -12.50 15.29
CA HIS A 76 6.48 -12.12 15.11
C HIS A 76 6.86 -12.13 13.63
N GLY A 77 7.68 -11.17 13.20
CA GLY A 77 8.33 -11.22 11.88
C GLY A 77 7.36 -11.28 10.70
N LEU A 78 6.30 -10.46 10.71
CA LEU A 78 5.27 -10.48 9.66
C LEU A 78 5.89 -10.37 8.27
N ARG A 79 5.73 -11.42 7.46
CA ARG A 79 6.21 -11.47 6.06
C ARG A 79 7.69 -11.12 5.89
N GLU A 80 8.51 -11.48 6.86
CA GLU A 80 9.92 -11.08 6.89
C GLU A 80 10.70 -11.49 5.63
N SER A 81 10.47 -12.70 5.11
CA SER A 81 11.17 -13.17 3.90
C SER A 81 10.75 -12.38 2.66
N GLN A 82 9.47 -12.05 2.52
CA GLN A 82 8.97 -11.25 1.40
C GLN A 82 9.47 -9.80 1.51
N CYS A 83 9.43 -9.20 2.70
CA CYS A 83 9.96 -7.86 2.94
C CYS A 83 11.47 -7.81 2.69
N SER A 84 12.22 -8.84 3.08
CA SER A 84 13.68 -8.93 2.83
C SER A 84 13.98 -9.06 1.35
N PHE A 85 13.22 -9.89 0.62
CA PHE A 85 13.33 -10.00 -0.82
C PHE A 85 13.08 -8.65 -1.51
N LEU A 86 11.98 -7.97 -1.16
CA LEU A 86 11.64 -6.66 -1.72
C LEU A 86 12.69 -5.60 -1.39
N ALA A 87 13.17 -5.55 -0.14
CA ALA A 87 14.21 -4.61 0.27
C ALA A 87 15.52 -4.81 -0.49
N ASN A 88 15.92 -6.06 -0.75
CA ASN A 88 17.14 -6.37 -1.49
C ASN A 88 16.99 -6.11 -3.00
N THR A 89 15.84 -6.47 -3.57
CA THR A 89 15.59 -6.30 -5.02
C THR A 89 15.30 -4.86 -5.42
N THR A 90 14.85 -4.02 -4.49
CA THR A 90 14.67 -2.58 -4.72
C THR A 90 15.90 -1.76 -4.34
N ASN A 91 16.95 -2.38 -3.79
CA ASN A 91 18.19 -1.70 -3.48
C ASN A 91 18.96 -1.39 -4.78
N PRO A 92 19.18 -0.11 -5.14
CA PRO A 92 19.80 0.26 -6.42
C PRO A 92 21.19 -0.35 -6.63
N THR A 93 21.90 -0.69 -5.55
CA THR A 93 23.24 -1.32 -5.61
C THR A 93 23.21 -2.82 -5.93
N GLN A 94 22.04 -3.48 -5.87
CA GLN A 94 21.88 -4.90 -6.19
C GLN A 94 21.15 -5.14 -7.52
N ILE A 95 20.70 -4.09 -8.22
CA ILE A 95 20.19 -4.23 -9.58
C ILE A 95 21.43 -4.50 -10.47
N PRO A 96 21.62 -5.71 -11.03
CA PRO A 96 22.65 -5.88 -12.05
C PRO A 96 22.36 -4.84 -13.14
N GLU A 97 23.37 -4.09 -13.59
CA GLU A 97 23.22 -3.16 -14.70
C GLU A 97 22.56 -3.90 -15.87
N LEU A 98 21.24 -3.77 -15.99
CA LEU A 98 20.55 -4.25 -17.17
C LEU A 98 21.08 -3.36 -18.30
N PRO A 99 21.49 -3.93 -19.44
CA PRO A 99 21.84 -3.10 -20.57
C PRO A 99 20.66 -2.18 -20.82
N VAL A 100 20.91 -0.87 -20.80
CA VAL A 100 19.93 0.13 -21.18
C VAL A 100 19.52 -0.22 -22.59
N VAL A 101 18.41 -0.96 -22.74
CA VAL A 101 17.74 -1.06 -24.03
C VAL A 101 17.18 0.33 -24.22
N ILE A 102 17.90 1.14 -24.98
CA ILE A 102 17.39 2.40 -25.49
C ILE A 102 16.21 2.00 -26.38
N VAL A 103 15.04 1.91 -25.77
CA VAL A 103 13.78 1.90 -26.51
C VAL A 103 13.80 3.21 -27.28
N PRO A 104 13.70 3.21 -28.62
CA PRO A 104 13.76 4.45 -29.36
C PRO A 104 12.73 5.41 -28.78
N THR A 105 13.22 6.53 -28.25
CA THR A 105 12.40 7.57 -27.65
C THR A 105 11.45 8.05 -28.73
N VAL A 106 10.15 7.81 -28.56
CA VAL A 106 9.15 8.50 -29.36
C VAL A 106 9.17 9.94 -28.86
N GLU A 107 9.76 10.85 -29.65
CA GLU A 107 9.59 12.28 -29.42
C GLU A 107 8.09 12.60 -29.58
N ILE A 108 7.44 12.88 -28.46
CA ILE A 108 6.08 13.42 -28.48
C ILE A 108 6.25 14.89 -28.86
N ASN A 109 6.11 15.20 -30.15
CA ASN A 109 6.05 16.58 -30.63
C ASN A 109 4.93 17.30 -29.88
N THR A 110 5.30 18.37 -29.18
CA THR A 110 4.39 19.25 -28.46
C THR A 110 3.34 19.79 -29.43
N VAL A 111 2.06 19.62 -29.11
CA VAL A 111 0.97 20.31 -29.79
C VAL A 111 1.08 21.79 -29.45
N SER A 112 1.46 22.63 -30.43
CA SER A 112 1.28 24.07 -30.31
C SER A 112 -0.20 24.39 -30.47
N VAL A 113 -0.76 25.12 -29.51
CA VAL A 113 -2.12 25.69 -29.60
C VAL A 113 -1.98 27.08 -30.19
N ASP A 114 -2.54 27.29 -31.36
CA ASP A 114 -2.78 28.59 -31.96
C ASP A 114 -4.10 29.19 -31.41
N ASP A 115 -4.12 30.51 -31.21
CA ASP A 115 -5.16 31.28 -30.47
C ASP A 115 -6.59 31.18 -31.05
N GLU A 116 -6.81 30.44 -32.13
CA GLU A 116 -8.10 30.30 -32.82
C GLU A 116 -8.75 28.90 -32.64
N GLY A 117 -8.18 28.03 -31.80
CA GLY A 117 -8.89 26.87 -31.24
C GLY A 117 -9.32 25.75 -32.21
N LEU A 118 -8.80 25.68 -33.44
CA LEU A 118 -9.20 24.68 -34.44
C LEU A 118 -8.13 23.61 -34.68
N ARG A 119 -8.31 22.41 -34.09
CA ARG A 119 -7.41 21.26 -34.30
C ARG A 119 -7.47 20.75 -35.75
N ARG A 120 -6.40 20.93 -36.54
CA ARG A 120 -6.14 20.07 -37.71
C ARG A 120 -5.24 18.91 -37.32
N ARG A 121 -5.66 17.68 -37.64
CA ARG A 121 -4.81 16.49 -37.56
C ARG A 121 -4.22 16.25 -38.94
N ASP A 122 -2.97 16.64 -39.14
CA ASP A 122 -2.22 16.16 -40.30
C ASP A 122 -1.58 14.82 -39.93
N VAL A 123 -2.07 13.74 -40.54
CA VAL A 123 -1.47 12.41 -40.44
C VAL A 123 -0.46 12.30 -41.57
N VAL A 124 0.82 12.47 -41.25
CA VAL A 124 1.91 12.11 -42.18
C VAL A 124 2.45 10.76 -41.75
N SER A 125 2.12 9.72 -42.52
CA SER A 125 2.77 8.42 -42.43
C SER A 125 4.13 8.51 -43.14
N ALA A 126 5.22 8.22 -42.42
CA ALA A 126 6.53 8.06 -43.02
C ALA A 126 7.06 6.65 -42.70
N PHE A 127 6.80 5.71 -43.61
CA PHE A 127 7.57 4.48 -43.69
C PHE A 127 8.95 4.81 -44.28
N GLY A 128 9.98 4.86 -43.43
CA GLY A 128 11.37 4.96 -43.85
C GLY A 128 11.97 3.56 -44.09
N HIS A 129 12.16 3.22 -45.37
CA HIS A 129 12.91 2.04 -45.83
C HIS A 129 14.39 2.18 -45.45
N ASN A 130 15.01 1.16 -44.81
CA ASN A 130 16.45 1.15 -44.52
C ASN A 130 17.19 0.18 -45.46
N PRO A 131 17.99 0.66 -46.44
CA PRO A 131 18.73 -0.17 -47.36
C PRO A 131 20.17 -0.33 -46.89
N SER A 132 20.46 -1.24 -45.96
CA SER A 132 21.85 -1.59 -45.58
C SER A 132 21.91 -2.95 -44.89
N PHE A 133 21.72 -4.03 -45.65
CA PHE A 133 22.25 -5.35 -45.33
C PHE A 133 22.69 -6.02 -46.64
N GLN A 134 23.97 -5.84 -46.98
CA GLN A 134 24.79 -6.70 -47.84
C GLN A 134 26.10 -6.89 -47.07
N ILE A 135 26.35 -8.05 -46.48
CA ILE A 135 27.13 -9.21 -46.98
C ILE A 135 26.78 -10.37 -46.03
#